data_AF-A0A023FFW6-F1
#
_entry.id   AF-A0A023FFW6-F1
#
_cell.length_a   1.000
_cell.length_b   1.000
_cell.length_c   1.000
_cell.angle_alpha   90.00
_cell.angle_beta   90.00
_cell.angle_gamma   90.00
#
_symmetry.space_group_name_H-M   'P 1'
#
loop_
_entity.id
_entity.type
_entity.pdbx_description
1 polymer ?
#
loop_
_entity_poly.entity_id
_entity_poly.type
_entity_poly.pdbx_seq_one_letter_code
_entity_poly.pdbx_strand_id
1 'polypeptide(L)'
;MELGCAFMGAPWMCAATVRSVSHLASLTLMSRTHAPGESPHIIGVKEQRVTNLLVSLLVGLSVFMSPLLREVPVAVLFGVFLYMGITSMIGIQLFERIILFFKPTKHFPSVPYAQKVKATKMHLYTLLQIVCLIVLWAVKSSSLALAFPFVLLLMIPLRLQLKYIFTEKELQCLDGEDVNLQSDEEDDPDFYQQTLLPS
;
A
#
# COMPACT_ATOMS: atom_id res chain seq x y z
N MET A 1 19.85 -17.05 8.90
CA MET A 1 18.66 -17.87 9.26
C MET A 1 18.48 -19.03 8.30
N GLU A 2 18.45 -18.80 6.98
CA GLU A 2 18.17 -19.85 5.98
C GLU A 2 19.07 -21.08 6.06
N LEU A 3 20.38 -20.90 6.31
CA LEU A 3 21.32 -22.01 6.49
C LEU A 3 21.01 -22.84 7.76
N GLY A 4 20.56 -22.18 8.82
CA GLY A 4 20.17 -22.83 10.07
C GLY A 4 18.84 -23.59 9.94
N CYS A 5 17.86 -23.01 9.24
CA CYS A 5 16.61 -23.70 8.91
C CYS A 5 16.86 -24.94 8.05
N ALA A 6 17.74 -24.83 7.03
CA ALA A 6 18.10 -25.96 6.18
C ALA A 6 18.78 -27.10 6.97
N PHE A 7 19.68 -26.78 7.90
CA PHE A 7 20.31 -27.78 8.76
C PHE A 7 19.32 -28.49 9.69
N MET A 8 18.33 -27.76 10.21
CA MET A 8 17.29 -28.30 11.10
C MET A 8 16.10 -28.94 10.35
N GLY A 9 16.11 -28.95 9.00
CA GLY A 9 15.00 -29.46 8.18
C GLY A 9 13.74 -28.58 8.21
N ALA A 10 13.84 -27.34 8.69
CA ALA A 10 12.74 -26.39 8.73
C ALA A 10 12.57 -25.66 7.38
N PRO A 11 11.34 -25.25 7.01
CA PRO A 11 11.10 -24.55 5.75
C PRO A 11 11.82 -23.18 5.73
N TRP A 12 12.25 -22.76 4.55
CA TRP A 12 12.76 -21.41 4.34
C TRP A 12 11.65 -20.37 4.55
N MET A 13 12.00 -19.28 5.22
CA MET A 13 11.08 -18.21 5.57
C MET A 13 11.37 -16.97 4.73
N CYS A 14 10.34 -16.46 4.06
CA CYS A 14 10.41 -15.18 3.34
C CYS A 14 9.54 -14.13 4.03
N ALA A 15 9.82 -12.86 3.75
CA ALA A 15 8.99 -11.75 4.23
C ALA A 15 7.57 -11.85 3.64
N ALA A 16 6.55 -11.63 4.47
CA ALA A 16 5.15 -11.74 4.08
C ALA A 16 4.51 -10.34 4.00
N THR A 17 4.36 -9.80 2.79
CA THR A 17 3.94 -8.42 2.54
C THR A 17 2.63 -8.04 3.25
N VAL A 18 1.56 -8.83 3.12
CA VAL A 18 0.26 -8.53 3.76
C VAL A 18 0.40 -8.50 5.28
N ARG A 19 1.12 -9.47 5.87
CA ARG A 19 1.35 -9.51 7.32
C ARG A 19 2.17 -8.31 7.79
N SER A 20 3.21 -7.95 7.05
CA SER A 20 4.05 -6.79 7.36
C SER A 20 3.28 -5.48 7.28
N VAL A 21 2.44 -5.30 6.25
CA VAL A 21 1.59 -4.11 6.11
C VAL A 21 0.54 -4.04 7.20
N SER A 22 -0.16 -5.15 7.51
CA SER A 22 -1.14 -5.16 8.61
C SER A 22 -0.49 -4.90 9.98
N HIS A 23 0.72 -5.42 10.21
CA HIS A 23 1.48 -5.12 11.42
C HIS A 23 1.85 -3.64 11.48
N LEU A 24 2.40 -3.07 10.41
CA LEU A 24 2.71 -1.64 10.34
C LEU A 24 1.45 -0.78 10.58
N ALA A 25 0.34 -1.11 9.94
CA ALA A 25 -0.94 -0.41 10.11
C ALA A 25 -1.44 -0.43 11.56
N SER A 26 -1.20 -1.52 12.30
CA SER A 26 -1.53 -1.60 13.73
C SER A 26 -0.67 -0.70 14.62
N LEU A 27 0.48 -0.25 14.11
CA LEU A 27 1.43 0.63 14.78
C LEU A 27 1.35 2.08 14.30
N THR A 28 0.57 2.34 13.26
CA THR A 28 0.34 3.69 12.71
C THR A 28 -0.60 4.48 13.60
N LEU A 29 -0.19 5.69 13.96
CA LEU A 29 -1.00 6.65 14.70
C LEU A 29 -1.69 7.60 13.73
N MET A 30 -3.01 7.52 13.70
CA MET A 30 -3.86 8.49 13.02
C MET A 30 -4.19 9.64 13.95
N SER A 31 -4.20 10.88 13.45
CA SER A 31 -4.55 12.05 14.26
C SER A 31 -6.02 12.02 14.70
N ARG A 32 -6.23 12.47 15.94
CA ARG A 32 -7.54 12.46 16.63
C ARG A 32 -8.21 13.83 16.65
N THR A 33 -7.45 14.89 16.36
CA THR A 33 -7.91 16.28 16.32
C THR A 33 -7.87 16.74 14.88
N HIS A 34 -8.94 16.44 14.15
CA HIS A 34 -9.19 16.95 12.81
C HIS A 34 -10.45 17.80 12.83
N ALA A 35 -10.49 18.83 11.99
CA ALA A 35 -11.71 19.58 11.78
C ALA A 35 -12.80 18.62 11.21
N PRO A 36 -14.10 18.82 11.55
CA PRO A 36 -15.17 18.00 10.99
C PRO A 36 -15.15 18.04 9.46
N GLY A 37 -14.84 16.91 8.81
CA GLY A 37 -14.78 16.77 7.35
C GLY A 37 -13.38 16.57 6.75
N GLU A 38 -12.32 16.70 7.55
CA GLU A 38 -10.95 16.41 7.11
C GLU A 38 -10.62 14.91 7.32
N SER A 39 -9.96 14.29 6.35
CA SER A 39 -9.52 12.90 6.47
C SER A 39 -8.44 12.77 7.55
N PRO A 40 -8.46 11.69 8.36
CA PRO A 40 -7.44 11.49 9.37
C PRO A 40 -6.05 11.37 8.73
N HIS A 41 -5.12 12.22 9.17
CA HIS A 41 -3.74 12.24 8.70
C HIS A 41 -2.85 11.37 9.60
N ILE A 42 -1.82 10.76 9.00
CA ILE A 42 -0.86 9.93 9.71
C ILE A 42 0.08 10.83 10.51
N ILE A 43 0.05 10.75 11.84
CA ILE A 43 0.99 11.48 12.71
C ILE A 43 2.36 10.81 12.68
N GLY A 44 2.37 9.47 12.66
CA GLY A 44 3.60 8.69 12.65
C GLY A 44 3.37 7.21 12.90
N VAL A 45 4.46 6.43 12.83
CA VAL A 45 4.45 4.99 13.08
C VAL A 45 5.30 4.71 14.30
N LYS A 46 4.78 3.93 15.25
CA LYS A 46 5.58 3.50 16.40
C LYS A 46 6.43 2.29 16.01
N GLU A 47 7.74 2.47 15.89
CA GLU A 47 8.65 1.36 15.66
C GLU A 47 8.93 0.61 16.96
N GLN A 48 8.57 -0.68 17.04
CA GLN A 48 8.98 -1.52 18.16
C GLN A 48 9.48 -2.88 17.70
N ARG A 49 10.50 -3.38 18.41
CA ARG A 49 11.05 -4.74 18.23
C ARG A 49 10.34 -5.78 19.11
N VAL A 50 9.73 -5.32 20.20
CA VAL A 50 9.10 -6.17 21.21
C VAL A 50 7.89 -6.91 20.65
N THR A 51 7.09 -6.26 19.80
CA THR A 51 5.89 -6.87 19.20
C THR A 51 6.26 -8.09 18.35
N ASN A 52 7.29 -7.98 17.50
CA ASN A 52 7.78 -9.10 16.68
C ASN A 52 8.36 -10.24 17.53
N LEU A 53 9.10 -9.92 18.60
CA LEU A 53 9.65 -10.92 19.51
C LEU A 53 8.54 -11.66 20.26
N LEU A 54 7.53 -10.93 20.75
CA LEU A 54 6.41 -11.48 21.50
C LEU A 54 5.54 -12.38 20.61
N VAL A 55 5.23 -11.96 19.38
CA VAL A 55 4.52 -12.80 18.40
C VAL A 55 5.30 -14.08 18.09
N SER A 56 6.62 -13.98 17.89
CA SER A 56 7.47 -15.16 17.62
C SER A 56 7.51 -16.12 18.81
N LEU A 57 7.58 -15.60 20.03
CA LEU A 57 7.50 -16.38 21.25
C LEU A 57 6.14 -17.09 21.37
N LEU A 58 5.02 -16.36 21.19
CA LEU A 58 3.68 -16.94 21.25
C LEU A 58 3.44 -18.03 20.21
N VAL A 59 3.97 -17.87 18.99
CA VAL A 59 3.95 -18.93 17.97
C VAL A 59 4.73 -20.16 18.46
N GLY A 60 5.88 -19.98 19.11
CA GLY A 60 6.62 -21.08 19.74
C GLY A 60 5.84 -21.77 20.87
N LEU A 61 5.18 -21.00 21.74
CA LEU A 61 4.35 -21.53 22.84
C LEU A 61 3.03 -22.15 22.36
N SER A 62 2.59 -21.89 21.12
CA SER A 62 1.31 -22.36 20.59
C SER A 62 1.14 -23.88 20.63
N VAL A 63 2.26 -24.64 20.60
CA VAL A 63 2.27 -26.11 20.73
C VAL A 63 1.67 -26.54 22.07
N PHE A 64 1.98 -25.84 23.16
CA PHE A 64 1.42 -26.13 24.48
C PHE A 64 -0.04 -25.67 24.63
N MET A 65 -0.43 -24.64 23.88
CA MET A 65 -1.79 -24.09 23.88
C MET A 65 -2.72 -24.76 22.85
N SER A 66 -2.28 -25.84 22.20
CA SER A 66 -3.04 -26.58 21.19
C SER A 66 -4.51 -26.88 21.56
N PRO A 67 -4.86 -27.36 22.78
CA PRO A 67 -6.27 -27.63 23.12
C PRO A 67 -7.14 -26.36 23.12
N LEU A 68 -6.59 -25.21 23.52
CA LEU A 68 -7.30 -23.92 23.50
C LEU A 68 -7.46 -23.39 22.06
N LEU A 69 -6.42 -23.53 21.22
CA LEU A 69 -6.46 -23.08 19.83
C LEU A 69 -7.45 -23.86 18.97
N ARG A 70 -7.75 -25.12 19.34
CA ARG A 70 -8.71 -25.97 18.62
C ARG A 70 -10.16 -25.50 18.74
N GLU A 71 -10.49 -24.77 19.81
CA GLU A 71 -11.83 -24.19 20.01
C GLU A 71 -12.14 -23.06 19.02
N VAL A 72 -11.11 -22.48 18.38
CA VAL A 72 -11.29 -21.39 17.43
C VAL A 72 -11.75 -21.94 16.08
N PRO A 73 -12.97 -21.60 15.61
CA PRO A 73 -13.44 -22.07 14.32
C PRO A 73 -12.60 -21.51 13.17
N VAL A 74 -12.27 -22.34 12.19
CA VAL A 74 -11.51 -21.93 10.99
C VAL A 74 -12.21 -20.79 10.24
N ALA A 75 -13.54 -20.71 10.31
CA ALA A 75 -14.33 -19.61 9.74
C ALA A 75 -13.90 -18.22 10.26
N VAL A 76 -13.52 -18.11 11.54
CA VAL A 76 -13.05 -16.85 12.13
C VAL A 76 -11.71 -16.44 11.51
N LEU A 77 -10.81 -17.40 11.29
CA LEU A 77 -9.52 -17.14 10.65
C LEU A 77 -9.69 -16.63 9.22
N PHE A 78 -10.62 -17.18 8.45
CA PHE A 78 -10.94 -16.65 7.12
C PHE A 78 -11.46 -15.21 7.17
N GLY A 79 -12.28 -14.87 8.17
CA GLY A 79 -12.73 -13.48 8.39
C GLY A 79 -11.57 -12.52 8.65
N VAL A 80 -10.62 -12.91 9.52
CA VAL A 80 -9.42 -12.11 9.81
C VAL A 80 -8.51 -12.00 8.58
N PHE A 81 -8.32 -13.09 7.82
CA PHE A 81 -7.55 -13.05 6.57
C PHE A 81 -8.20 -12.15 5.51
N LEU A 82 -9.52 -12.18 5.38
CA LEU A 82 -10.24 -11.30 4.46
C LEU A 82 -10.09 -9.83 4.87
N TYR A 83 -10.22 -9.53 6.17
CA TYR A 83 -10.00 -8.18 6.69
C TYR A 83 -8.58 -7.69 6.41
N MET A 84 -7.55 -8.50 6.70
CA MET A 84 -6.16 -8.17 6.38
C MET A 84 -5.95 -7.97 4.87
N GLY A 85 -6.59 -8.79 4.03
CA GLY A 85 -6.57 -8.64 2.58
C GLY A 85 -7.13 -7.29 2.12
N ILE A 86 -8.34 -6.94 2.56
CA ILE A 86 -9.00 -5.68 2.19
C ILE A 86 -8.21 -4.47 2.70
N THR A 87 -7.83 -4.47 3.98
CA THR A 87 -7.05 -3.37 4.58
C THR A 87 -5.69 -3.19 3.95
N SER A 88 -5.03 -4.28 3.51
CA SER A 88 -3.74 -4.16 2.80
C SER A 88 -3.84 -3.53 1.41
N MET A 89 -5.04 -3.45 0.83
CA MET A 89 -5.26 -2.78 -0.46
C MET A 89 -5.53 -1.27 -0.30
N ILE A 90 -5.86 -0.80 0.91
CA ILE A 90 -6.09 0.62 1.20
C ILE A 90 -4.73 1.34 1.12
N GLY A 91 -4.67 2.46 0.40
CA GLY A 91 -3.44 3.22 0.15
C GLY A 91 -2.62 2.73 -1.04
N ILE A 92 -3.06 1.67 -1.74
CA ILE A 92 -2.48 1.30 -3.03
C ILE A 92 -3.11 2.18 -4.11
N GLN A 93 -2.33 3.09 -4.68
CA GLN A 93 -2.81 4.04 -5.70
C GLN A 93 -3.46 3.36 -6.92
N LEU A 94 -2.97 2.19 -7.35
CA LEU A 94 -3.61 1.41 -8.40
C LEU A 94 -5.08 1.08 -8.05
N PHE A 95 -5.34 0.64 -6.82
CA PHE A 95 -6.68 0.27 -6.38
C PHE A 95 -7.58 1.51 -6.27
N GLU A 96 -7.06 2.62 -5.76
CA GLU A 96 -7.78 3.90 -5.74
C GLU A 96 -8.16 4.38 -7.14
N ARG A 97 -7.24 4.29 -8.11
CA ARG A 97 -7.51 4.64 -9.51
C ARG A 97 -8.48 3.67 -10.19
N ILE A 98 -8.50 2.39 -9.81
CA ILE A 98 -9.52 1.44 -10.25
C ILE A 98 -10.89 1.85 -9.73
N ILE A 99 -11.02 2.24 -8.46
CA ILE A 99 -12.29 2.77 -7.93
C ILE A 99 -12.70 4.05 -8.67
N LEU A 100 -11.73 4.93 -8.96
CA LEU A 100 -11.96 6.18 -9.68
C LEU A 100 -12.47 5.96 -11.11
N PHE A 101 -12.20 4.80 -11.71
CA PHE A 101 -12.79 4.39 -13.00
C PHE A 101 -14.33 4.29 -12.94
N PHE A 102 -14.89 3.90 -11.79
CA PHE A 102 -16.34 3.78 -11.59
C PHE A 102 -16.99 5.06 -11.08
N LYS A 103 -16.20 6.10 -10.79
CA LYS A 103 -16.67 7.37 -10.22
C LYS A 103 -16.77 8.43 -11.32
N PRO A 104 -17.87 9.21 -11.41
CA PRO A 104 -17.94 10.30 -12.35
C PRO A 104 -16.91 11.38 -12.02
N THR A 105 -16.34 12.01 -13.05
CA THR A 105 -15.25 13.01 -13.00
C THR A 105 -15.52 14.19 -12.08
N LYS A 106 -16.80 14.49 -11.79
CA LYS A 106 -17.21 15.56 -10.86
C LYS A 106 -16.86 15.29 -9.38
N HIS A 107 -16.61 14.04 -9.00
CA HIS A 107 -16.33 13.65 -7.61
C HIS A 107 -14.87 13.21 -7.40
N PHE A 108 -13.97 13.65 -8.28
CA PHE A 108 -12.56 13.34 -8.17
C PHE A 108 -11.99 13.99 -6.91
N PRO A 109 -11.23 13.23 -6.09
CA PRO A 109 -10.60 13.78 -4.91
C PRO A 109 -9.52 14.81 -5.30
N SER A 110 -9.16 15.69 -4.37
CA SER A 110 -8.10 16.68 -4.52
C SER A 110 -6.71 16.05 -4.42
N VAL A 111 -6.42 15.11 -5.33
CA VAL A 111 -5.14 14.42 -5.44
C VAL A 111 -4.44 14.83 -6.74
N PRO A 112 -3.09 14.92 -6.74
CA PRO A 112 -2.34 15.49 -7.87
C PRO A 112 -2.60 14.74 -9.19
N TYR A 113 -2.73 13.41 -9.15
CA TYR A 113 -3.03 12.62 -10.35
C TYR A 113 -4.45 12.84 -10.91
N ALA A 114 -5.42 13.26 -10.09
CA ALA A 114 -6.80 13.47 -10.53
C ALA A 114 -7.04 14.90 -11.03
N GLN A 115 -6.23 15.88 -10.57
CA GLN A 115 -6.35 17.28 -10.97
C GLN A 115 -5.43 17.65 -12.14
N LYS A 116 -4.18 17.15 -12.15
CA LYS A 116 -3.14 17.56 -13.10
C LYS A 116 -3.10 16.72 -14.39
N VAL A 117 -3.74 15.54 -14.39
CA VAL A 117 -3.74 14.61 -15.53
C VAL A 117 -5.15 14.46 -16.09
N LYS A 118 -5.29 14.46 -17.43
CA LYS A 118 -6.58 14.21 -18.09
C LYS A 118 -7.12 12.84 -17.72
N ALA A 119 -8.40 12.74 -17.39
CA ALA A 119 -9.04 11.48 -16.97
C ALA A 119 -8.82 10.33 -17.97
N THR A 120 -8.85 10.61 -19.28
CA THR A 120 -8.56 9.61 -20.32
C THR A 120 -7.15 9.04 -20.26
N LYS A 121 -6.14 9.89 -20.00
CA LYS A 121 -4.73 9.47 -19.85
C LYS A 121 -4.55 8.64 -18.57
N MET A 122 -5.17 9.07 -17.47
CA MET A 122 -5.19 8.31 -16.22
C MET A 122 -5.83 6.93 -16.40
N HIS A 123 -6.98 6.83 -17.06
CA HIS A 123 -7.63 5.55 -17.31
C HIS A 123 -6.81 4.64 -18.24
N LEU A 124 -6.14 5.19 -19.26
CA LEU A 124 -5.23 4.44 -20.12
C LEU A 124 -4.07 3.84 -19.31
N TYR A 125 -3.47 4.63 -18.41
CA TYR A 125 -2.40 4.18 -17.53
C TYR A 125 -2.87 3.06 -16.58
N THR A 126 -4.01 3.24 -15.93
CA THR A 126 -4.60 2.23 -15.04
C THR A 126 -4.94 0.94 -15.81
N LEU A 127 -5.48 1.04 -17.03
CA LEU A 127 -5.76 -0.12 -17.88
C LEU A 127 -4.49 -0.89 -18.22
N LEU A 128 -3.41 -0.18 -18.57
CA LEU A 128 -2.11 -0.80 -18.81
C LEU A 128 -1.59 -1.54 -17.56
N GLN A 129 -1.71 -0.93 -16.37
CA GLN A 129 -1.34 -1.58 -15.11
C GLN A 129 -2.20 -2.82 -14.82
N ILE A 130 -3.50 -2.80 -15.12
CA ILE A 130 -4.38 -3.97 -14.99
C ILE A 130 -3.94 -5.08 -15.95
N VAL A 131 -3.60 -4.78 -17.21
CA VAL A 131 -3.08 -5.78 -18.15
C VAL A 131 -1.79 -6.40 -17.60
N CYS A 132 -0.88 -5.57 -17.09
CA CYS A 132 0.35 -6.04 -16.45
C CYS A 132 0.08 -6.97 -15.26
N LEU A 133 -0.88 -6.63 -14.41
CA LEU A 133 -1.30 -7.45 -13.28
C LEU A 133 -1.90 -8.78 -13.73
N ILE A 134 -2.71 -8.79 -14.80
CA ILE A 134 -3.28 -10.02 -15.38
C ILE A 134 -2.16 -10.93 -15.91
N VAL A 135 -1.16 -10.37 -16.60
CA VAL A 135 0.00 -11.13 -17.08
C VAL A 135 0.76 -11.76 -15.91
N LEU A 136 1.05 -10.98 -14.85
CA LEU A 136 1.70 -11.49 -13.65
C LEU A 136 0.87 -12.59 -12.96
N TRP A 137 -0.44 -12.42 -12.90
CA TRP A 137 -1.35 -13.42 -12.33
C TRP A 137 -1.36 -14.72 -13.15
N ALA A 138 -1.38 -14.62 -14.49
CA ALA A 138 -1.31 -15.77 -15.38
C ALA A 138 0.01 -16.55 -15.22
N VAL A 139 1.14 -15.84 -15.14
CA VAL A 139 2.46 -16.46 -14.91
C VAL A 139 2.50 -17.15 -13.54
N LYS A 140 1.98 -16.49 -12.50
CA LYS A 140 1.92 -17.05 -11.14
C LYS A 140 1.03 -18.31 -11.06
N SER A 141 -0.08 -18.35 -11.80
CA SER A 141 -1.00 -19.50 -11.83
C SER A 141 -0.47 -20.68 -12.66
N SER A 142 0.44 -20.38 -13.61
CA SER A 142 1.06 -21.38 -14.47
C SER A 142 2.20 -22.14 -13.77
N SER A 143 2.65 -23.25 -14.36
CA SER A 143 3.86 -23.98 -13.95
C SER A 143 5.14 -23.12 -14.02
N LEU A 144 5.06 -21.97 -14.69
CA LEU A 144 6.14 -20.96 -14.77
C LEU A 144 6.19 -20.02 -13.56
N ALA A 145 5.55 -20.34 -12.43
CA ALA A 145 5.57 -19.50 -11.23
C ALA A 145 6.99 -19.15 -10.73
N LEU A 146 7.98 -20.02 -10.97
CA LEU A 146 9.40 -19.75 -10.65
C LEU A 146 9.97 -18.56 -11.44
N ALA A 147 9.39 -18.23 -12.61
CA ALA A 147 9.81 -17.10 -13.43
C ALA A 147 9.21 -15.75 -12.97
N PHE A 148 8.30 -15.77 -11.98
CA PHE A 148 7.60 -14.59 -11.49
C PHE A 148 8.51 -13.39 -11.14
N PRO A 149 9.65 -13.57 -10.44
CA PRO A 149 10.57 -12.46 -10.15
C PRO A 149 11.14 -11.79 -11.41
N PHE A 150 11.40 -12.56 -12.48
CA PHE A 150 11.92 -12.02 -13.73
C PHE A 150 10.86 -11.23 -14.49
N VAL A 151 9.60 -11.70 -14.48
CA VAL A 151 8.49 -10.96 -15.07
C VAL A 151 8.21 -9.67 -14.30
N LEU A 152 8.34 -9.69 -12.97
CA LEU A 152 8.31 -8.47 -12.17
C LEU A 152 9.43 -7.50 -12.54
N LEU A 153 10.67 -7.99 -12.72
CA LEU A 153 11.79 -7.14 -13.16
C LEU A 153 11.54 -6.56 -14.55
N LEU A 154 10.89 -7.29 -15.46
CA LEU A 154 10.51 -6.80 -16.78
C LEU A 154 9.48 -5.66 -16.74
N MET A 155 8.77 -5.47 -15.62
CA MET A 155 7.90 -4.29 -15.44
C MET A 155 8.69 -2.98 -15.41
N ILE A 156 9.97 -3.00 -14.99
CA ILE A 156 10.83 -1.82 -14.91
C ILE A 156 11.08 -1.21 -16.31
N PRO A 157 11.59 -1.95 -17.32
CA PRO A 157 11.73 -1.40 -18.66
C PRO A 157 10.37 -1.08 -19.30
N LEU A 158 9.30 -1.81 -18.96
CA LEU A 158 7.95 -1.45 -19.39
C LEU A 158 7.58 -0.04 -18.89
N ARG A 159 7.82 0.29 -17.61
CA ARG A 159 7.64 1.65 -17.07
C ARG A 159 8.46 2.69 -17.82
N LEU A 160 9.70 2.38 -18.20
CA LEU A 160 10.54 3.31 -18.98
C LEU A 160 9.96 3.61 -20.36
N GLN A 161 9.33 2.63 -21.02
CA GLN A 161 8.68 2.83 -22.32
C GLN A 161 7.44 3.73 -22.25
N LEU A 162 6.79 3.87 -21.09
CA LEU A 162 5.64 4.79 -20.94
C LEU A 162 6.03 6.25 -21.16
N LYS A 163 7.32 6.62 -21.02
CA LYS A 163 7.82 7.97 -21.34
C LYS A 163 7.57 8.39 -22.79
N TYR A 164 7.35 7.45 -23.71
CA TYR A 164 7.00 7.76 -25.10
C TYR A 164 5.53 8.16 -25.28
N ILE A 165 4.64 7.80 -24.35
CA ILE A 165 3.18 8.00 -24.45
C ILE A 165 2.69 9.11 -23.49
N PHE A 166 3.39 9.28 -22.37
CA PHE A 166 3.06 10.21 -21.29
C PHE A 166 4.19 11.24 -21.11
N THR A 167 3.81 12.46 -20.76
CA THR A 167 4.77 13.51 -20.39
C THR A 167 5.39 13.17 -19.03
N GLU A 168 6.64 13.57 -18.78
CA GLU A 168 7.31 13.30 -17.49
C GLU A 168 6.51 13.81 -16.29
N LYS A 169 5.88 14.99 -16.40
CA LYS A 169 5.00 15.54 -15.36
C LYS A 169 3.75 14.68 -15.09
N GLU A 170 3.16 14.12 -16.15
CA GLU A 170 1.99 13.23 -16.01
C GLU A 170 2.40 11.92 -15.35
N LEU A 171 3.56 11.37 -15.72
CA LEU A 171 4.09 10.14 -15.15
C LEU A 171 4.48 10.31 -13.68
N GLN A 172 5.11 11.43 -13.31
CA GLN A 172 5.40 11.78 -11.91
C GLN A 172 4.13 11.86 -11.06
N CYS A 173 3.08 12.52 -11.57
CA CYS A 173 1.79 12.57 -10.87
C CYS A 173 1.17 11.18 -10.70
N LEU A 174 1.25 10.31 -11.72
CA LEU A 174 0.64 8.97 -11.71
C LEU A 174 1.42 7.94 -10.89
N ASP A 175 2.74 8.08 -10.78
CA ASP A 175 3.62 7.17 -10.04
C ASP A 175 3.65 7.48 -8.53
N GLY A 176 3.12 8.62 -8.10
CA GLY A 176 3.05 8.97 -6.68
C GLY A 176 4.38 9.41 -6.08
N GLU A 177 5.38 9.69 -6.91
CA GLU A 177 6.58 10.40 -6.48
C GLU A 177 6.18 11.86 -6.22
N ASP A 178 5.70 12.13 -5.00
CA ASP A 178 5.62 13.48 -4.43
C ASP A 178 7.05 14.00 -4.18
N VAL A 179 7.84 14.13 -5.24
CA VAL A 179 9.05 14.93 -5.23
C VAL A 179 8.58 16.37 -5.40
N ASN A 180 8.47 17.09 -4.28
CA ASN A 180 8.23 18.54 -4.22
C ASN A 180 6.83 19.01 -4.67
N LEU A 181 5.79 18.71 -3.88
CA LEU A 181 4.58 19.55 -3.84
C LEU A 181 4.23 20.03 -2.43
N GLN A 182 4.93 19.57 -1.38
CA GLN A 182 4.98 20.30 -0.11
C GLN A 182 5.83 21.57 -0.20
N SER A 183 6.64 21.76 -1.25
CA SER A 183 7.49 22.95 -1.41
C SER A 183 6.80 24.14 -2.07
N ASP A 184 5.60 23.97 -2.65
CA ASP A 184 4.89 25.05 -3.36
C ASP A 184 3.54 25.42 -2.71
N GLU A 185 3.13 24.74 -1.63
CA GLU A 185 1.96 25.12 -0.80
C GLU A 185 2.36 25.69 0.59
N GLU A 186 3.66 25.79 0.90
CA GLU A 186 4.16 26.53 2.08
C GLU A 186 4.25 28.06 1.86
N ASP A 187 3.82 28.58 0.71
CA ASP A 187 3.89 30.01 0.36
C ASP A 187 2.52 30.72 0.30
N ASP A 188 1.45 30.12 0.84
CA ASP A 188 0.24 30.87 1.18
C ASP A 188 0.36 31.31 2.65
N PRO A 189 0.55 32.61 2.95
CA PRO A 189 0.74 33.07 4.32
C PRO A 189 -0.50 32.71 5.16
N ASP A 190 -0.27 32.03 6.28
CA ASP A 190 -1.31 31.68 7.25
C ASP A 190 -2.23 32.89 7.50
N PHE A 191 -3.54 32.67 7.46
CA PHE A 191 -4.58 33.68 7.69
C PHE A 191 -4.36 34.52 8.99
N TYR A 192 -3.60 33.98 9.94
CA TYR A 192 -3.19 34.64 11.19
C TYR A 192 -2.01 35.62 11.07
N GLN A 193 -1.24 35.59 9.98
CA GLN A 193 -0.21 36.60 9.67
C GLN A 193 -0.78 37.86 8.99
N GLN A 194 -2.00 37.80 8.43
CA GLN A 194 -2.64 38.94 7.76
C GLN A 194 -3.51 39.82 8.67
N THR A 195 -3.76 39.41 9.92
CA THR A 195 -4.43 40.27 10.90
C THR A 195 -3.41 41.23 11.52
N LEU A 196 -3.35 42.46 10.99
CA LEU A 196 -2.74 43.61 11.64
C LEU A 196 -3.30 43.72 13.07
N LEU A 197 -2.47 43.44 14.07
CA LEU A 197 -2.79 43.79 15.45
C LEU A 197 -2.88 45.33 15.52
N PRO A 198 -4.03 45.92 15.92
CA PRO A 198 -4.04 47.33 16.26
C PRO A 198 -3.13 47.55 17.47
N SER A 199 -2.25 48.53 17.36
CA SER A 199 -1.35 49.02 18.43
C SER A 199 -2.11 49.46 19.66
#